data_AF-A0A3B9YZL5-F1
#
_entry.id   AF-A0A3B9YZL5-F1
#
_cell.length_a   1.000
_cell.length_b   1.000
_cell.length_c   1.000
_cell.angle_alpha   90.00
_cell.angle_beta   90.00
_cell.angle_gamma   90.00
#
_symmetry.space_group_name_H-M   'P 1'
#
loop_
_entity.id
_entity.type
_entity.pdbx_description
1 polymer ?
#
loop_
_entity_poly.entity_id
_entity_poly.type
_entity_poly.pdbx_seq_one_letter_code
_entity_poly.pdbx_strand_id
1 'polypeptide(L)' 'MREHRGIPQTALASQLGISRQSLHAIEAGRAIPGVDVAVRIAHALGTTVE' A
#
# COMPACT_ATOMS: atom_id res chain seq x y z
N MET A 1 3.01 9.64 1.70
CA MET A 1 3.48 8.57 0.78
C MET A 1 4.64 7.79 1.40
N ARG A 2 4.76 6.48 1.13
CA ARG A 2 5.77 5.57 1.75
C ARG A 2 7.22 6.06 1.61
N GLU A 3 7.51 6.81 0.55
CA GLU A 3 8.84 7.38 0.24
C GLU A 3 9.31 8.37 1.32
N HIS A 4 8.39 9.17 1.88
CA HIS A 4 8.71 10.09 2.98
C HIS A 4 9.04 9.39 4.29
N ARG A 5 8.68 8.10 4.41
CA ARG A 5 8.98 7.27 5.59
C ARG A 5 10.17 6.33 5.36
N GLY A 6 10.83 6.40 4.19
CA GLY A 6 11.94 5.51 3.84
C GLY A 6 11.54 4.03 3.73
N ILE A 7 10.25 3.72 3.59
CA ILE A 7 9.76 2.33 3.58
C ILE A 7 9.88 1.77 2.15
N PRO A 8 10.64 0.68 1.95
CA PRO A 8 10.73 0.03 0.64
C PRO A 8 9.41 -0.68 0.31
N GLN A 9 9.09 -0.73 -0.98
CA GLN A 9 7.83 -1.31 -1.47
C GLN A 9 7.67 -2.78 -1.08
N THR A 10 8.77 -3.55 -1.00
CA THR A 10 8.75 -4.94 -0.54
C THR A 10 8.33 -5.07 0.92
N ALA A 11 8.82 -4.20 1.79
CA ALA A 11 8.47 -4.22 3.21
C ALA A 11 7.01 -3.80 3.43
N LEU A 12 6.54 -2.80 2.69
CA LEU A 12 5.13 -2.41 2.75
C LEU A 12 4.23 -3.51 2.19
N ALA A 13 4.58 -4.10 1.04
CA ALA A 13 3.82 -5.20 0.45
C ALA A 13 3.72 -6.41 1.41
N SER A 14 4.81 -6.73 2.10
CA SER A 14 4.83 -7.78 3.12
C SER A 14 3.91 -7.47 4.31
N GLN A 15 3.94 -6.24 4.84
CA GLN A 15 3.00 -5.80 5.89
C GLN A 15 1.53 -5.84 5.42
N LEU A 16 1.32 -5.48 4.16
CA LEU A 16 0.02 -5.51 3.49
C LEU A 16 -0.33 -6.91 2.97
N GLY A 17 0.48 -7.95 3.19
CA GLY A 17 0.17 -9.32 2.77
C GLY A 17 -0.15 -9.47 1.29
N ILE A 18 0.39 -8.59 0.46
CA ILE A 18 0.21 -8.58 -1.00
C ILE A 18 1.57 -8.69 -1.68
N SER A 19 1.57 -9.06 -2.96
CA SER A 19 2.79 -9.06 -3.76
C SER A 19 3.28 -7.63 -4.03
N ARG A 20 4.60 -7.46 -4.13
CA ARG A 20 5.23 -6.18 -4.53
C ARG A 20 4.65 -5.64 -5.85
N GLN A 21 4.34 -6.53 -6.80
CA GLN A 21 3.72 -6.19 -8.08
C GLN A 21 2.32 -5.60 -7.90
N SER A 22 1.51 -6.19 -7.01
CA SER A 22 0.18 -5.67 -6.67
C SER A 22 0.29 -4.27 -6.06
N LEU A 23 1.21 -4.08 -5.11
CA LEU A 23 1.47 -2.77 -4.53
C LEU A 23 1.92 -1.75 -5.59
N HIS A 24 2.77 -2.15 -6.54
CA HIS A 24 3.18 -1.29 -7.65
C HIS A 24 2.02 -0.90 -8.57
N ALA A 25 1.15 -1.84 -8.91
CA ALA A 25 -0.03 -1.54 -9.73
C ALA A 25 -0.98 -0.57 -9.01
N ILE A 26 -1.16 -0.73 -7.69
CA ILE A 26 -1.95 0.18 -6.86
C ILE A 26 -1.34 1.58 -6.83
N GLU A 27 -0.05 1.70 -6.52
CA GLU A 27 0.66 2.99 -6.47
C GLU A 27 0.73 3.70 -7.82
N ALA A 28 0.77 2.94 -8.92
CA ALA A 28 0.73 3.47 -10.28
C ALA A 28 -0.68 3.80 -10.78
N GLY A 29 -1.72 3.63 -9.95
CA GLY A 29 -3.12 3.85 -10.32
C GLY A 29 -3.68 2.86 -11.36
N ARG A 30 -2.98 1.74 -11.58
CA ARG A 30 -3.36 0.69 -12.55
C ARG A 30 -4.28 -0.38 -11.96
N ALA A 31 -4.37 -0.46 -10.63
CA ALA A 31 -5.23 -1.39 -9.92
C ALA A 31 -5.88 -0.70 -8.74
N ILE A 32 -7.17 -1.00 -8.52
CA ILE A 32 -7.88 -0.55 -7.31
C ILE A 32 -7.74 -1.65 -6.25
N PRO A 33 -7.23 -1.35 -5.05
CA PRO A 33 -7.13 -2.33 -3.98
C PRO A 33 -8.52 -2.75 -3.50
N GLY A 34 -8.64 -3.99 -3.02
CA GLY A 34 -9.81 -4.41 -2.25
C GLY A 34 -9.95 -3.60 -0.95
N VAL A 35 -11.14 -3.62 -0.36
CA VAL A 35 -11.45 -2.84 0.87
C VAL A 35 -10.48 -3.19 2.01
N ASP A 36 -10.11 -4.46 2.17
CA ASP A 36 -9.18 -4.90 3.21
C ASP A 36 -7.78 -4.30 2.99
N VAL A 37 -7.28 -4.33 1.75
CA VAL A 37 -5.97 -3.79 1.39
C VAL A 37 -5.98 -2.26 1.51
N ALA A 38 -7.07 -1.60 1.12
CA ALA A 38 -7.23 -0.16 1.27
C ALA A 38 -7.16 0.28 2.75
N VAL A 39 -7.88 -0.41 3.63
CA VAL A 39 -7.85 -0.15 5.09
C VAL A 39 -6.44 -0.36 5.65
N ARG A 40 -5.77 -1.45 5.26
CA ARG A 40 -4.40 -1.74 5.71
C ARG A 40 -3.38 -0.72 5.20
N ILE A 41 -3.54 -0.24 3.97
CA ILE A 41 -2.72 0.85 3.40
C ILE A 41 -2.92 2.13 4.21
N ALA A 42 -4.17 2.50 4.50
CA ALA A 42 -4.50 3.65 5.33
C ALA A 42 -3.84 3.58 6.71
N HIS A 43 -3.99 2.45 7.41
CA HIS A 43 -3.32 2.22 8.69
C HIS A 43 -1.79 2.29 8.59
N ALA A 44 -1.18 1.63 7.60
CA ALA A 44 0.27 1.60 7.42
C ALA A 44 0.85 2.99 7.08
N LEU A 45 0.07 3.82 6.37
CA LEU A 45 0.46 5.18 5.99
C LEU A 45 -0.01 6.24 6.99
N GLY A 46 -0.74 5.87 8.04
CA GLY A 46 -1.29 6.81 9.02
C GLY A 46 -2.19 7.86 8.40
N THR A 47 -2.89 7.50 7.32
CA THR A 47 -3.88 8.33 6.63
C THR A 47 -5.23 7.65 6.73
N THR A 48 -6.32 8.40 6.83
CA THR A 48 -7.67 7.83 6.72
C THR A 48 -8.01 7.60 5.24
N VAL A 49 -8.77 6.54 4.94
CA VAL A 49 -9.43 6.39 3.62
C VAL A 49 -10.61 7.34 3.64
N GLU A 50 -10.58 8.38 2.80
CA GLU A 50 -11.74 9.24 2.48
C GLU A 50 -12.11 9.06 1.00
#